data_AF-A0A0B7B2U4-F1
#
_entry.id   AF-A0A0B7B2U4-F1
#
_cell.length_a   1.000
_cell.length_b   1.000
_cell.length_c   1.000
_cell.angle_alpha   90.00
_cell.angle_beta   90.00
_cell.angle_gamma   90.00
#
_symmetry.space_group_name_H-M   'P 1'
#
loop_
_entity.id
_entity.type
_entity.pdbx_description
1 polymer ?
#
loop_
_entity_poly.entity_id
_entity_poly.type
_entity_poly.pdbx_seq_one_letter_code
_entity_poly.pdbx_strand_id
1 'polypeptide(L)'
;KIKELTLYSPIFLVSKRVAYISLSSWLCLYHTMFFNRYLGRTISQGRSKSADEIRSGCPVEIAAEASVQRVEEKIRGDRRVAIDSIASAIGCSHGSAYSIMHDRLKFKKVFSRWVPRQLKEEHKRNRFGLSL
;
A
#
# COMPACT_ATOMS: atom_id res chain seq x y z
N LYS A 1 36.38 -37.70 -37.15
CA LYS A 1 36.12 -38.89 -36.30
C LYS A 1 34.85 -38.58 -35.52
N ILE A 2 33.61 -38.84 -35.96
CA ILE A 2 32.95 -40.07 -36.42
C ILE A 2 33.28 -41.32 -35.58
N LYS A 3 32.18 -41.94 -35.12
CA LYS A 3 31.91 -43.32 -34.68
C LYS A 3 32.10 -43.56 -33.17
N GLU A 4 31.03 -43.62 -32.39
CA GLU A 4 30.07 -44.74 -32.23
C GLU A 4 30.69 -46.06 -31.77
N LEU A 5 30.11 -46.53 -30.66
CA LEU A 5 29.73 -47.92 -30.35
C LEU A 5 30.82 -48.98 -30.16
N THR A 6 30.93 -49.48 -28.93
CA THR A 6 30.84 -50.91 -28.60
C THR A 6 30.25 -51.02 -27.18
N LEU A 7 28.96 -51.33 -27.04
CA LEU A 7 28.42 -52.69 -26.89
C LEU A 7 29.09 -53.48 -25.77
N TYR A 8 28.39 -53.63 -24.64
CA TYR A 8 27.98 -54.94 -24.11
C TYR A 8 26.99 -54.71 -22.95
N SER A 9 25.69 -54.78 -23.27
CA SER A 9 24.69 -55.32 -22.34
C SER A 9 24.88 -56.85 -22.34
N PRO A 10 24.49 -57.63 -21.30
CA PRO A 10 23.06 -57.93 -21.19
C PRO A 10 22.55 -58.33 -19.78
N ILE A 11 21.23 -58.59 -19.75
CA ILE A 11 20.43 -59.43 -18.83
C ILE A 11 20.21 -58.88 -17.39
N PHE A 12 18.99 -58.74 -16.85
CA PHE A 12 17.79 -59.57 -16.99
C PHE A 12 16.48 -58.77 -16.87
N LEU A 13 15.61 -58.99 -17.85
CA LEU A 13 14.17 -58.77 -17.79
C LEU A 13 13.55 -59.73 -16.76
N VAL A 14 12.84 -59.20 -15.77
CA VAL A 14 11.79 -59.95 -15.06
C VAL A 14 10.48 -59.18 -15.21
N SER A 15 9.60 -59.75 -16.06
CA SER A 15 8.13 -59.65 -16.00
C SER A 15 7.65 -59.55 -14.55
N LYS A 16 6.63 -58.80 -14.14
CA LYS A 16 5.40 -58.36 -14.80
C LYS A 16 4.71 -57.35 -13.85
N ARG A 17 4.05 -56.34 -14.44
CA ARG A 17 2.83 -55.66 -13.94
C ARG A 17 2.81 -55.24 -12.46
N VAL A 18 2.98 -53.95 -12.22
CA VAL A 18 2.07 -53.20 -11.32
C VAL A 18 1.81 -51.84 -11.95
N ALA A 19 0.53 -51.48 -12.00
CA ALA A 19 -0.03 -50.39 -12.75
C ALA A 19 0.51 -49.02 -12.31
N TYR A 20 1.07 -48.28 -13.26
CA TYR A 20 1.27 -46.84 -13.16
C TYR A 20 -0.10 -46.16 -13.36
N ILE A 21 -0.84 -45.94 -12.28
CA ILE A 21 -1.99 -45.04 -12.27
C ILE A 21 -1.65 -43.89 -11.32
N SER A 22 -0.98 -42.89 -11.89
CA SER A 22 -1.22 -41.47 -11.66
C SER A 22 -1.50 -41.02 -10.21
N LEU A 23 -0.43 -40.73 -9.45
CA LEU A 23 -0.49 -39.94 -8.21
C LEU A 23 -1.12 -38.53 -8.40
N SER A 24 -1.35 -38.08 -9.63
CA SER A 24 -2.07 -36.84 -9.93
C SER A 24 -3.59 -36.91 -9.71
N SER A 25 -4.18 -38.11 -9.63
CA SER A 25 -5.63 -38.26 -9.44
C SER A 25 -6.05 -38.14 -7.96
N TRP A 26 -5.19 -38.57 -7.03
CA TRP A 26 -5.51 -38.53 -5.59
C TRP A 26 -5.33 -37.14 -4.95
N LEU A 27 -4.38 -36.32 -5.40
CA LEU A 27 -4.30 -34.92 -4.95
C LEU A 27 -5.46 -34.05 -5.48
N CYS A 28 -6.04 -34.42 -6.63
CA CYS A 28 -7.13 -33.66 -7.23
C CYS A 28 -8.43 -33.80 -6.43
N LEU A 29 -8.71 -34.99 -5.87
CA LEU A 29 -9.91 -35.26 -5.06
C LEU A 29 -9.82 -34.66 -3.64
N TYR A 30 -8.63 -34.48 -3.07
CA TYR A 30 -8.48 -33.81 -1.77
C TYR A 30 -8.65 -32.29 -1.88
N HIS A 31 -8.19 -31.67 -2.97
CA HIS A 31 -8.30 -30.22 -3.17
C HIS A 31 -9.70 -29.78 -3.63
N THR A 32 -10.37 -30.57 -4.49
CA THR A 32 -11.72 -30.24 -4.96
C THR A 32 -12.81 -30.49 -3.92
N MET A 33 -12.66 -31.48 -3.02
CA MET A 33 -13.70 -31.74 -2.01
C MET A 33 -13.73 -30.73 -0.86
N PHE A 34 -12.58 -30.21 -0.43
CA PHE A 34 -12.54 -29.21 0.66
C PHE A 34 -13.06 -27.84 0.19
N PHE A 35 -12.73 -27.43 -1.04
CA PHE A 35 -13.15 -26.15 -1.62
C PHE A 35 -14.64 -26.14 -2.02
N ASN A 36 -15.15 -27.23 -2.61
CA ASN A 36 -16.55 -27.31 -3.07
C ASN A 36 -17.57 -27.30 -1.91
N ARG A 37 -17.25 -27.90 -0.76
CA ARG A 37 -18.15 -27.88 0.40
C ARG A 37 -18.26 -26.49 1.04
N TYR A 38 -17.20 -25.69 0.96
CA TYR A 38 -17.19 -24.33 1.49
C TYR A 38 -17.95 -23.36 0.57
N LEU A 39 -17.75 -23.47 -0.75
CA LEU A 39 -18.46 -22.68 -1.76
C LEU A 39 -19.95 -23.01 -1.89
N GLY A 40 -20.35 -24.27 -1.68
CA GLY A 40 -21.76 -24.67 -1.76
C GLY A 40 -22.65 -24.00 -0.69
N ARG A 41 -22.12 -23.75 0.52
CA ARG A 41 -22.88 -23.10 1.60
C ARG A 41 -23.02 -21.59 1.44
N THR A 42 -22.03 -20.91 0.86
CA THR A 42 -22.08 -19.45 0.67
C THR A 42 -23.03 -19.06 -0.45
N ILE A 43 -23.07 -19.86 -1.52
CA ILE A 43 -23.98 -19.66 -2.66
C ILE A 43 -25.43 -19.96 -2.26
N SER A 44 -25.69 -21.01 -1.46
CA SER A 44 -27.05 -21.31 -0.96
C SER A 44 -27.60 -20.26 0.00
N GLN A 45 -26.73 -19.45 0.62
CA GLN A 45 -27.11 -18.29 1.44
C GLN A 45 -27.31 -17.00 0.61
N GLY A 46 -27.28 -17.07 -0.72
CA GLY A 46 -27.54 -15.94 -1.61
C GLY A 46 -26.38 -14.92 -1.71
N ARG A 47 -25.19 -15.25 -1.21
CA ARG A 47 -24.01 -14.38 -1.37
C ARG A 47 -23.44 -14.53 -2.79
N SER A 48 -23.88 -13.66 -3.68
CA SER A 48 -23.39 -13.53 -5.07
C SER A 48 -22.21 -12.55 -5.22
N LYS A 49 -21.81 -11.89 -4.13
CA LYS A 49 -20.71 -10.93 -4.12
C LYS A 49 -19.41 -11.64 -3.74
N SER A 50 -18.44 -11.63 -4.65
CA SER A 50 -17.07 -12.14 -4.43
C SER A 50 -16.19 -11.17 -3.63
N ALA A 51 -16.66 -9.95 -3.38
CA ALA A 51 -15.93 -8.94 -2.62
C ALA A 51 -16.07 -9.16 -1.12
N ASP A 52 -14.96 -9.02 -0.39
CA ASP A 52 -14.94 -9.07 1.07
C ASP A 52 -15.93 -8.06 1.67
N GLU A 53 -16.72 -8.52 2.64
CA GLU A 53 -17.54 -7.64 3.49
C GLU A 53 -16.62 -6.72 4.31
N ILE A 54 -17.08 -5.50 4.61
CA ILE A 54 -16.32 -4.53 5.42
C ILE A 54 -16.01 -5.19 6.76
N ARG A 55 -14.74 -5.50 7.00
CA ARG A 55 -14.29 -6.16 8.23
C ARG A 55 -14.50 -5.21 9.41
N SER A 56 -15.08 -5.70 10.51
CA SER A 56 -15.23 -4.95 11.76
C SER A 56 -13.89 -4.83 12.49
N GLY A 57 -13.01 -3.96 11.97
CA GLY A 57 -11.85 -3.42 12.68
C GLY A 57 -12.17 -2.03 13.25
N CYS A 58 -11.35 -1.55 14.20
CA CYS A 58 -11.45 -0.19 14.71
C CYS A 58 -11.45 0.81 13.53
N PRO A 59 -12.40 1.75 13.45
CA PRO A 59 -12.43 2.71 12.36
C PRO A 59 -11.15 3.54 12.42
N VAL A 60 -10.25 3.28 11.47
CA VAL A 60 -9.04 4.07 11.21
C VAL A 60 -9.38 5.56 11.14
N GLU A 61 -10.62 5.88 10.74
CA GLU A 61 -11.17 7.23 10.60
C GLU A 61 -11.13 8.06 11.89
N ILE A 62 -11.49 7.51 13.07
CA ILE A 62 -11.52 8.30 14.33
C ILE A 62 -10.09 8.62 14.80
N ALA A 63 -9.19 7.63 14.75
CA ALA A 63 -7.77 7.84 15.04
C ALA A 63 -7.12 8.78 14.00
N ALA A 64 -7.61 8.77 12.77
CA ALA A 64 -7.15 9.66 11.71
C ALA A 64 -7.62 11.11 11.93
N GLU A 65 -8.79 11.35 12.53
CA GLU A 65 -9.28 12.73 12.75
C GLU A 65 -8.45 13.50 13.78
N ALA A 66 -8.13 12.87 14.91
CA ALA A 66 -7.21 13.45 15.89
C ALA A 66 -5.83 13.73 15.28
N SER A 67 -5.37 12.87 14.37
CA SER A 67 -4.10 13.04 13.66
C SER A 67 -4.16 14.20 12.65
N VAL A 68 -5.28 14.38 11.95
CA VAL A 68 -5.50 15.52 11.02
C VAL A 68 -5.46 16.84 11.77
N GLN A 69 -6.16 16.93 12.90
CA GLN A 69 -6.17 18.15 13.71
C GLN A 69 -4.76 18.52 14.18
N ARG A 70 -3.96 17.54 14.62
CA ARG A 70 -2.55 17.76 15.00
C ARG A 70 -1.69 18.25 13.83
N VAL A 71 -1.88 17.70 12.62
CA VAL A 71 -1.21 18.22 11.40
C VAL A 71 -1.58 19.69 11.19
N GLU A 72 -2.88 20.00 11.27
CA GLU A 72 -3.38 21.35 11.02
C GLU A 72 -2.83 22.37 12.02
N GLU A 73 -2.85 22.06 13.31
CA GLU A 73 -2.28 22.90 14.37
C GLU A 73 -0.79 23.17 14.12
N LYS A 74 -0.04 22.14 13.69
CA LYS A 74 1.40 22.29 13.37
C LYS A 74 1.63 23.24 12.20
N ILE A 75 0.86 23.11 11.12
CA ILE A 75 0.96 23.96 9.93
C ILE A 75 0.53 25.41 10.24
N ARG A 76 -0.50 25.59 11.07
CA ARG A 76 -0.96 26.92 11.48
C ARG A 76 0.06 27.63 12.39
N GLY A 77 0.77 26.88 13.23
CA GLY A 77 1.86 27.39 14.06
C GLY A 77 3.09 27.82 13.25
N ASP A 78 3.53 26.98 12.30
CA ASP A 78 4.60 27.33 11.36
C ASP A 78 4.23 26.96 9.93
N ARG A 79 3.98 27.99 9.12
CA ARG A 79 3.61 27.84 7.70
C ARG A 79 4.76 27.35 6.81
N ARG A 80 6.00 27.28 7.33
CA ARG A 80 7.19 26.84 6.60
C ARG A 80 7.71 25.46 7.05
N VAL A 81 6.86 24.68 7.72
CA VAL A 81 7.22 23.35 8.21
C VAL A 81 7.46 22.34 7.07
N ALA A 82 8.45 21.46 7.25
CA ALA A 82 8.73 20.35 6.34
C ALA A 82 7.82 19.14 6.64
N ILE A 83 7.46 18.38 5.60
CA ILE A 83 6.61 17.19 5.73
C ILE A 83 7.25 16.16 6.68
N ASP A 84 8.57 15.96 6.61
CA ASP A 84 9.28 15.03 7.50
C ASP A 84 9.19 15.42 8.98
N SER A 85 9.16 16.72 9.27
CA SER A 85 8.99 17.21 10.64
C SER A 85 7.58 16.93 11.15
N ILE A 86 6.56 17.08 10.30
CA ILE A 86 5.17 16.71 10.62
C ILE A 86 5.06 15.20 10.84
N ALA A 87 5.64 14.41 9.93
CA ALA A 87 5.63 12.96 9.98
C ALA A 87 6.25 12.44 11.28
N SER A 88 7.42 12.98 11.64
CA SER A 88 8.11 12.65 12.89
C SER A 88 7.33 13.06 14.13
N ALA A 89 6.68 14.23 14.11
CA ALA A 89 5.91 14.73 15.26
C ALA A 89 4.65 13.91 15.54
N ILE A 90 4.04 13.35 14.49
CA ILE A 90 2.79 12.59 14.59
C ILE A 90 3.06 11.08 14.67
N GLY A 91 4.27 10.63 14.31
CA GLY A 91 4.63 9.22 14.24
C GLY A 91 4.03 8.52 13.03
N CYS A 92 3.87 9.23 11.91
CA CYS A 92 3.34 8.68 10.67
C CYS A 92 4.40 8.64 9.57
N SER A 93 4.12 7.90 8.50
CA SER A 93 5.01 7.87 7.33
C SER A 93 4.96 9.21 6.58
N HIS A 94 6.03 9.53 5.85
CA HIS A 94 6.08 10.72 4.98
C HIS A 94 4.89 10.78 4.02
N GLY A 95 4.58 9.65 3.35
CA GLY A 95 3.46 9.58 2.40
C GLY A 95 2.10 9.80 3.08
N SER A 96 1.91 9.24 4.27
CA SER A 96 0.68 9.46 5.05
C SER A 96 0.53 10.92 5.46
N ALA A 97 1.61 11.57 5.93
CA ALA A 97 1.60 12.99 6.26
C ALA A 97 1.28 13.85 5.02
N TYR A 98 1.86 13.50 3.87
CA TYR A 98 1.58 14.16 2.60
C TYR A 98 0.10 14.04 2.20
N SER A 99 -0.47 12.83 2.22
CA SER A 99 -1.88 12.61 1.89
C SER A 99 -2.82 13.32 2.86
N ILE A 100 -2.52 13.36 4.16
CA ILE A 100 -3.33 14.12 5.12
C ILE A 100 -3.30 15.62 4.78
N MET A 101 -2.12 16.17 4.55
CA MET A 101 -1.95 17.59 4.22
C MET A 101 -2.64 17.95 2.89
N HIS A 102 -2.45 17.14 1.85
CA HIS A 102 -2.90 17.43 0.49
C HIS A 102 -4.34 17.00 0.23
N ASP A 103 -4.70 15.76 0.58
CA ASP A 103 -5.98 15.16 0.22
C ASP A 103 -7.06 15.51 1.24
N ARG A 104 -6.73 15.50 2.55
CA ARG A 104 -7.71 15.80 3.60
C ARG A 104 -7.82 17.29 3.89
N LEU A 105 -6.69 17.94 4.19
CA LEU A 105 -6.65 19.36 4.57
C LEU A 105 -6.60 20.33 3.36
N LYS A 106 -6.40 19.81 2.15
CA LYS A 106 -6.32 20.60 0.90
C LYS A 106 -5.24 21.69 0.91
N PHE A 107 -4.20 21.54 1.73
CA PHE A 107 -3.05 22.44 1.68
C PHE A 107 -2.22 22.20 0.41
N LYS A 108 -1.64 23.29 -0.08
CA LYS A 108 -0.74 23.29 -1.25
C LYS A 108 0.55 23.98 -0.87
N LYS A 109 1.66 23.43 -1.36
CA LYS A 109 2.97 24.07 -1.23
C LYS A 109 3.02 25.31 -2.13
N VAL A 110 3.34 26.47 -1.55
CA VAL A 110 3.53 27.72 -2.27
C VAL A 110 4.96 28.19 -2.04
N PHE A 111 5.64 28.63 -3.11
CA PHE A 111 6.97 29.22 -2.99
C PHE A 111 6.87 30.68 -2.54
N SER A 112 7.79 31.10 -1.68
CA SER A 112 7.88 32.50 -1.29
C SER A 112 8.32 33.37 -2.47
N ARG A 113 7.73 34.56 -2.61
CA ARG A 113 8.21 35.56 -3.57
C ARG A 113 9.56 36.11 -3.12
N TRP A 114 10.44 36.39 -4.08
CA TRP A 114 11.72 37.05 -3.79
C TRP A 114 11.48 38.49 -3.33
N VAL A 115 12.17 38.88 -2.26
CA VAL A 115 12.09 40.24 -1.69
C VAL A 115 13.50 40.85 -1.75
N PRO A 116 13.70 41.94 -2.52
CA PRO A 116 15.04 42.49 -2.80
C PRO A 116 15.82 42.95 -1.57
N ARG A 117 15.12 43.43 -0.54
CA ARG A 117 15.74 43.97 0.67
C ARG A 117 14.83 43.81 1.88
N GLN A 118 15.45 43.55 3.04
CA GLN A 118 14.76 43.64 4.33
C GLN A 118 14.49 45.10 4.67
N LEU A 119 13.22 45.47 4.81
CA LEU A 119 12.81 46.84 5.12
C LEU A 119 12.89 47.10 6.62
N LYS A 120 13.72 48.08 7.00
CA LYS A 120 13.69 48.69 8.33
C LYS A 120 12.41 49.52 8.52
N GLU A 121 12.03 49.76 9.78
CA GLU A 121 10.83 50.53 10.14
C GLU A 121 10.79 51.93 9.51
N GLU A 122 11.93 52.62 9.42
CA GLU A 122 12.03 53.92 8.73
C GLU A 122 11.57 53.85 7.26
N HIS A 123 12.00 52.82 6.52
CA HIS A 123 11.62 52.64 5.11
C HIS A 123 10.13 52.32 4.97
N LYS A 124 9.54 51.60 5.94
CA LYS A 124 8.10 51.31 5.95
C LYS A 124 7.31 52.60 6.16
N ARG A 125 7.67 53.41 7.16
CA ARG A 125 7.03 54.70 7.44
C ARG A 125 7.07 55.64 6.22
N ASN A 126 8.21 55.75 5.57
CA ASN A 126 8.36 56.59 4.38
C ASN A 126 7.49 56.10 3.21
N ARG A 127 7.32 54.79 3.02
CA ARG A 127 6.40 54.27 1.99
C ARG A 127 4.94 54.58 2.29
N PHE A 128 4.50 54.43 3.53
CA PHE A 128 3.13 54.76 3.93
C PHE A 128 2.84 56.27 3.84
N GLY A 129 3.83 57.11 4.20
CA GLY A 129 3.70 58.56 4.12
C GLY A 129 3.68 59.14 2.70
N LEU A 130 4.10 58.37 1.69
CA LEU A 130 4.03 58.74 0.26
C LEU A 130 2.72 58.30 -0.41
N SER A 131 1.86 57.55 0.30
CA SER A 131 0.58 57.04 -0.20
C SER A 131 -0.65 57.78 0.34
N LEU A 132 -0.44 58.91 1.03
CA LEU A 132 -1.46 59.87 1.49
C LEU A 132 -1.27 61.19 0.72
#